data_AF-A0A538KIV8-F1
#
_entry.id   AF-A0A538KIV8-F1
#
_cell.length_a   1.000
_cell.length_b   1.000
_cell.length_c   1.000
_cell.angle_alpha   90.00
_cell.angle_beta   90.00
_cell.angle_gamma   90.00
#
_symmetry.space_group_name_H-M   'P 1'
#
loop_
_entity.id
_entity.type
_entity.pdbx_description
1 polymer ?
#
loop_
_entity_poly.entity_id
_entity_poly.type
_entity_poly.pdbx_seq_one_letter_code
_entity_poly.pdbx_strand_id
1 'polypeptide(L)'
;MTAFRLISLSAHGAFELVIGLALMAAPFVLGLGAAGTLIALVAGALTVGLALGAAVADIGPIDVAAHYAYDVGLAIGLVGAAVVLAIASDAAGAAVFLAAALAQLALTLTTRYSAAS
;
A
#
# COMPACT_ATOMS: atom_id res chain seq x y z
N MET A 1 -13.62 -22.59 1.72
CA MET A 1 -13.26 -21.28 1.14
C MET A 1 -13.99 -20.22 1.94
N THR A 2 -13.29 -19.36 2.69
CA THR A 2 -13.97 -18.27 3.41
C THR A 2 -14.48 -17.24 2.38
N ALA A 3 -15.72 -16.79 2.54
CA ALA A 3 -16.46 -15.98 1.57
C ALA A 3 -15.87 -14.58 1.26
N PHE A 4 -14.65 -14.28 1.73
CA PHE A 4 -14.05 -12.95 1.70
C PHE A 4 -12.85 -12.80 0.74
N ARG A 5 -12.34 -13.89 0.15
CA ARG A 5 -11.22 -13.82 -0.80
C ARG A 5 -11.73 -13.58 -2.23
N LEU A 6 -12.08 -12.34 -2.55
CA LEU A 6 -12.76 -11.94 -3.79
C LEU A 6 -11.79 -11.40 -4.86
N ILE A 7 -10.65 -10.82 -4.44
CA ILE A 7 -9.74 -10.10 -5.32
C ILE A 7 -8.65 -11.05 -5.84
N SER A 8 -8.35 -11.03 -7.14
CA SER A 8 -7.18 -11.76 -7.70
C SER A 8 -5.89 -11.00 -7.37
N LEU A 9 -4.76 -11.70 -7.32
CA LEU A 9 -3.46 -11.05 -7.08
C LEU A 9 -3.15 -9.96 -8.13
N SER A 10 -3.55 -10.16 -9.39
CA SER A 10 -3.42 -9.15 -10.44
C SER A 10 -4.27 -7.89 -10.18
N ALA A 11 -5.52 -8.06 -9.76
CA ALA A 11 -6.39 -6.94 -9.41
C ALA A 11 -5.91 -6.22 -8.14
N HIS A 12 -5.38 -6.97 -7.18
CA HIS A 12 -4.73 -6.43 -5.98
C HIS A 12 -3.59 -5.48 -6.37
N GLY A 13 -2.63 -5.94 -7.18
CA GLY A 13 -1.53 -5.10 -7.65
C GLY A 13 -2.00 -3.82 -8.37
N ALA A 14 -3.08 -3.89 -9.14
CA ALA A 14 -3.66 -2.69 -9.75
C ALA A 14 -4.19 -1.69 -8.71
N PHE A 15 -4.82 -2.16 -7.63
CA PHE A 15 -5.25 -1.30 -6.53
C PHE A 15 -4.07 -0.73 -5.74
N GLU A 16 -3.02 -1.53 -5.52
CA GLU A 16 -1.79 -1.06 -4.88
C GLU A 16 -1.13 0.07 -5.69
N LEU A 17 -1.11 -0.05 -7.02
CA LEU A 17 -0.62 1.02 -7.89
C LEU A 17 -1.39 2.33 -7.66
N VAL A 18 -2.72 2.25 -7.61
CA VAL A 18 -3.58 3.42 -7.35
C VAL A 18 -3.32 4.00 -5.96
N ILE A 19 -3.20 3.16 -4.92
CA ILE A 19 -2.92 3.59 -3.55
C ILE A 19 -1.55 4.28 -3.48
N GLY A 20 -0.52 3.68 -4.08
CA GLY A 20 0.83 4.23 -4.10
C GLY A 20 0.89 5.59 -4.80
N LEU A 21 0.26 5.72 -5.97
CA LEU A 21 0.18 7.00 -6.68
C LEU A 21 -0.63 8.05 -5.90
N ALA A 22 -1.74 7.64 -5.28
CA ALA A 22 -2.54 8.54 -4.43
C ALA A 22 -1.73 9.02 -3.21
N LEU A 23 -0.96 8.15 -2.57
CA LEU A 23 -0.04 8.52 -1.49
C LEU A 23 1.00 9.53 -1.97
N MET A 24 1.61 9.32 -3.13
CA MET A 24 2.58 10.27 -3.69
C MET A 24 1.97 11.63 -4.02
N ALA A 25 0.70 11.67 -4.45
CA ALA A 25 0.00 12.90 -4.81
C ALA A 25 -0.56 13.66 -3.58
N ALA A 26 -0.95 12.93 -2.52
CA ALA A 26 -1.63 13.49 -1.36
C ALA A 26 -0.92 14.70 -0.71
N PRO A 27 0.43 14.72 -0.55
CA PRO A 27 1.15 15.88 -0.01
C PRO A 27 0.88 17.18 -0.74
N PHE A 28 0.82 17.13 -2.07
CA PHE A 28 0.68 18.31 -2.90
C PHE A 28 -0.76 18.80 -2.97
N VAL A 29 -1.72 17.87 -2.89
CA VAL A 29 -3.16 18.20 -2.90
C VAL A 29 -3.63 18.74 -1.56
N LEU A 30 -3.12 18.16 -0.45
CA LEU A 30 -3.56 18.47 0.90
C LEU A 30 -2.62 19.41 1.66
N GLY A 31 -1.48 19.79 1.06
CA GLY A 31 -0.52 20.71 1.66
C GLY A 31 0.20 20.13 2.89
N LEU A 32 0.60 18.85 2.84
CA LEU A 32 1.32 18.23 3.96
C LEU A 32 2.68 18.92 4.19
N GLY A 33 3.14 18.88 5.44
CA GLY A 33 4.47 19.36 5.80
C GLY A 33 5.61 18.54 5.16
N ALA A 34 6.85 19.01 5.31
CA ALA A 34 8.02 18.36 4.71
C ALA A 34 8.18 16.89 5.14
N ALA A 35 7.94 16.59 6.43
CA ALA A 35 8.01 15.22 6.95
C ALA A 35 6.95 14.32 6.31
N GLY A 36 5.67 14.74 6.32
CA GLY A 36 4.59 14.01 5.68
C GLY A 36 4.81 13.80 4.19
N THR A 37 5.34 14.82 3.49
CA THR A 37 5.70 14.74 2.08
C THR A 37 6.76 13.67 1.80
N LEU A 38 7.87 13.68 2.56
CA LEU A 38 8.95 12.71 2.37
C LEU A 38 8.47 11.28 2.64
N ILE A 39 7.76 11.07 3.75
CA ILE A 39 7.24 9.75 4.11
C ILE A 39 6.26 9.28 3.02
N ALA A 40 5.40 10.15 2.50
CA ALA A 40 4.39 9.79 1.52
C ALA A 40 4.99 9.43 0.17
N LEU A 41 6.02 10.15 -0.26
CA LEU A 41 6.76 9.83 -1.48
C LEU A 41 7.49 8.48 -1.35
N VAL A 42 8.16 8.23 -0.22
CA VAL A 42 8.86 6.95 0.01
C VAL A 42 7.87 5.80 0.10
N ALA A 43 6.85 5.89 0.96
CA ALA A 43 5.86 4.83 1.11
C ALA A 43 5.09 4.58 -0.20
N GLY A 44 4.67 5.65 -0.88
CA GLY A 44 4.01 5.55 -2.18
C GLY A 44 4.90 4.90 -3.24
N ALA A 45 6.17 5.28 -3.34
CA ALA A 45 7.11 4.66 -4.27
C ALA A 45 7.34 3.17 -3.96
N LEU A 46 7.39 2.77 -2.69
CA LEU A 46 7.49 1.37 -2.28
C LEU A 46 6.25 0.57 -2.66
N THR A 47 5.04 1.14 -2.48
CA THR A 47 3.78 0.50 -2.90
C THR A 47 3.67 0.40 -4.42
N VAL A 48 4.03 1.47 -5.15
CA VAL A 48 4.08 1.44 -6.63
C VAL A 48 5.09 0.41 -7.12
N GLY A 49 6.29 0.36 -6.53
CA GLY A 49 7.31 -0.62 -6.88
C GLY A 49 6.83 -2.07 -6.70
N LEU A 50 6.13 -2.36 -5.60
CA LEU A 50 5.53 -3.68 -5.37
C LEU A 50 4.47 -4.01 -6.42
N ALA A 51 3.57 -3.06 -6.69
CA ALA A 51 2.51 -3.20 -7.69
C ALA A 51 3.06 -3.50 -9.09
N LEU A 52 4.11 -2.79 -9.51
CA LEU A 52 4.79 -3.06 -10.77
C LEU A 52 5.51 -4.42 -10.73
N GLY A 53 6.17 -4.77 -9.62
CA GLY A 53 6.80 -6.08 -9.46
C GLY A 53 5.85 -7.24 -9.73
N ALA A 54 4.60 -7.12 -9.29
CA ALA A 54 3.55 -8.09 -9.60
C ALA A 54 3.00 -8.00 -11.03
N ALA A 55 3.07 -6.84 -11.68
CA ALA A 55 2.64 -6.67 -13.06
C ALA A 55 3.65 -7.24 -14.07
N VAL A 56 4.96 -7.20 -13.76
CA VAL A 56 6.03 -7.71 -14.64
C VAL A 56 6.37 -9.18 -14.38
N ALA A 57 5.37 -9.96 -13.94
CA ALA A 57 5.46 -11.40 -13.66
C ALA A 57 6.00 -12.25 -14.83
N ASP A 58 5.98 -11.71 -16.05
CA ASP A 58 6.49 -12.37 -17.26
C ASP A 58 8.02 -12.59 -17.24
N ILE A 59 8.76 -12.00 -16.27
CA ILE A 59 10.21 -12.15 -16.12
C ILE A 59 10.58 -13.29 -15.14
N GLY A 60 9.62 -13.82 -14.38
CA GLY A 60 9.82 -14.95 -13.47
C GLY A 60 8.65 -15.12 -12.49
N PRO A 61 8.48 -16.32 -11.88
CA PRO A 61 7.37 -16.57 -10.98
C PRO A 61 7.39 -15.60 -9.81
N ILE A 62 6.28 -14.89 -9.59
CA ILE A 62 6.08 -14.07 -8.39
C ILE A 62 6.10 -15.00 -7.18
N ASP A 63 7.01 -14.74 -6.25
CA ASP A 63 6.94 -15.35 -4.93
C ASP A 63 5.74 -14.76 -4.18
N VAL A 64 4.62 -15.48 -4.25
CA VAL A 64 3.34 -15.12 -3.63
C VAL A 64 3.49 -14.92 -2.12
N ALA A 65 4.37 -15.67 -1.46
CA ALA A 65 4.62 -15.53 -0.02
C ALA A 65 5.40 -14.24 0.27
N ALA A 66 6.36 -13.89 -0.58
CA ALA A 66 7.09 -12.63 -0.46
C ALA A 66 6.18 -11.41 -0.68
N HIS A 67 5.29 -11.44 -1.67
CA HIS A 67 4.31 -10.37 -1.90
C HIS A 67 3.40 -10.19 -0.67
N TYR A 68 2.83 -11.29 -0.15
CA TYR A 68 2.00 -11.25 1.05
C TYR A 68 2.75 -10.68 2.27
N ALA A 69 4.00 -11.10 2.48
CA ALA A 69 4.82 -10.59 3.58
C ALA A 69 5.08 -9.08 3.43
N TYR A 70 5.29 -8.61 2.20
CA TYR A 70 5.48 -7.20 1.91
C TYR A 70 4.20 -6.39 2.16
N ASP A 71 3.02 -6.91 1.81
CA ASP A 71 1.74 -6.23 2.07
C ASP A 71 1.48 -6.02 3.56
N VAL A 72 1.76 -7.06 4.37
CA VAL A 72 1.66 -6.98 5.83
C VAL A 72 2.65 -5.94 6.37
N GLY A 73 3.89 -5.96 5.87
CA GLY A 73 4.92 -4.98 6.22
C GLY A 73 4.51 -3.55 5.87
N LEU A 74 3.98 -3.32 4.67
CA LEU A 74 3.45 -2.04 4.21
C LEU A 74 2.31 -1.57 5.12
N ALA A 75 1.32 -2.42 5.41
CA ALA A 75 0.21 -2.04 6.27
C ALA A 75 0.68 -1.60 7.66
N ILE A 76 1.60 -2.35 8.27
CA ILE A 76 2.20 -1.99 9.57
C ILE A 76 2.98 -0.68 9.47
N GLY A 77 3.80 -0.52 8.42
CA GLY A 77 4.59 0.70 8.18
C GLY A 77 3.72 1.94 8.01
N LEU A 78 2.61 1.83 7.27
CA LEU A 78 1.65 2.91 7.07
C LEU A 78 0.94 3.30 8.37
N VAL A 79 0.54 2.32 9.20
CA VAL A 79 0.03 2.61 10.56
C VAL A 79 1.09 3.32 11.40
N GLY A 80 2.33 2.86 11.37
CA GLY A 80 3.44 3.50 12.09
C GLY A 80 3.65 4.95 11.67
N ALA A 81 3.64 5.23 10.36
CA ALA A 81 3.72 6.58 9.81
C ALA A 81 2.54 7.46 10.25
N ALA A 82 1.32 6.92 10.26
CA ALA A 82 0.14 7.64 10.75
C ALA A 82 0.30 8.05 12.22
N VAL A 83 0.78 7.14 13.07
CA VAL A 83 1.04 7.41 14.50
C VAL A 83 2.12 8.49 14.67
N VAL A 84 3.22 8.39 13.94
CA VAL A 84 4.31 9.38 14.01
C VAL A 84 3.83 10.77 13.60
N LEU A 85 3.07 10.87 12.50
CA LEU A 85 2.50 12.15 12.05
C LEU A 85 1.47 12.72 13.02
N ALA A 86 0.65 11.86 13.65
CA ALA A 86 -0.29 12.29 14.68
C ALA A 86 0.43 12.88 15.90
N ILE A 87 1.51 12.24 16.36
CA ILE A 87 2.36 12.77 17.44
C ILE A 87 2.99 14.10 17.04
N ALA A 88 3.38 14.25 15.78
CA ALA A 88 3.92 15.49 15.22
C ALA A 88 2.86 16.58 14.97
N SER A 89 1.60 16.37 15.38
CA SER A 89 0.46 17.27 15.16
C SER A 89 0.13 17.53 13.68
N ASP A 90 0.56 16.64 12.77
CA ASP A 90 0.16 16.63 11.36
C ASP A 90 -1.07 15.73 11.18
N ALA A 91 -2.24 16.24 11.55
CA ALA A 91 -3.49 15.49 11.53
C ALA A 91 -3.91 15.08 10.10
N ALA A 92 -3.64 15.92 9.10
CA ALA A 92 -3.94 15.62 7.70
C ALA A 92 -3.07 14.46 7.20
N GLY A 93 -1.77 14.50 7.47
CA GLY A 93 -0.86 13.40 7.17
C GLY A 93 -1.25 12.12 7.90
N ALA A 94 -1.52 12.19 9.20
CA ALA A 94 -1.96 11.02 9.97
C ALA A 94 -3.21 10.37 9.38
N ALA A 95 -4.21 11.16 8.97
CA ALA A 95 -5.43 10.66 8.36
C ALA A 95 -5.18 9.98 7.01
N VAL A 96 -4.35 10.58 6.15
CA VAL A 96 -3.97 10.01 4.84
C VAL A 96 -3.30 8.65 5.01
N PHE A 97 -2.31 8.56 5.90
CA PHE A 97 -1.59 7.32 6.14
C PHE A 97 -2.44 6.24 6.78
N LEU A 98 -3.33 6.62 7.70
CA LEU A 98 -4.27 5.67 8.28
C LEU A 98 -5.27 5.15 7.24
N ALA A 99 -5.78 6.02 6.37
CA ALA A 99 -6.66 5.61 5.27
C ALA A 99 -5.96 4.65 4.31
N ALA A 100 -4.71 4.94 3.93
CA ALA A 100 -3.91 4.05 3.10
C ALA A 100 -3.62 2.70 3.79
N ALA A 101 -3.31 2.71 5.09
CA ALA A 101 -3.09 1.50 5.87
C ALA A 101 -4.34 0.61 5.92
N LEU A 102 -5.51 1.21 6.14
CA LEU A 102 -6.79 0.49 6.17
C LEU A 102 -7.15 -0.06 4.78
N ALA A 103 -6.91 0.72 3.71
CA ALA A 103 -7.09 0.26 2.34
C ALA A 103 -6.19 -0.94 2.03
N GLN A 104 -4.90 -0.85 2.40
CA GLN A 104 -3.94 -1.94 2.19
C GLN A 104 -4.32 -3.18 3.00
N LEU A 105 -4.67 -3.02 4.28
CA LEU A 105 -5.11 -4.13 5.11
C LEU A 105 -6.37 -4.80 4.55
N ALA A 106 -7.36 -4.01 4.10
CA ALA A 106 -8.58 -4.53 3.49
C ALA A 106 -8.25 -5.32 2.21
N LEU A 107 -7.36 -4.82 1.37
CA LEU A 107 -6.86 -5.53 0.19
C LEU A 107 -6.18 -6.84 0.60
N THR A 108 -5.22 -6.82 1.53
CA THR A 108 -4.52 -8.02 2.02
C THR A 108 -5.49 -9.07 2.55
N LEU A 109 -6.53 -8.67 3.28
CA LEU A 109 -7.51 -9.61 3.84
C LEU A 109 -8.47 -10.20 2.79
N THR A 110 -8.67 -9.50 1.67
CA THR A 110 -9.63 -9.88 0.62
C THR A 110 -8.99 -10.47 -0.64
N THR A 111 -7.65 -10.48 -0.71
CA THR A 111 -6.90 -11.05 -1.82
C THR A 111 -6.79 -12.58 -1.76
N ARG A 112 -6.96 -13.22 -2.91
CA ARG A 112 -6.56 -14.59 -3.18
C ARG A 112 -5.09 -14.60 -3.60
N TYR A 113 -4.21 -14.91 -2.65
CA TYR A 113 -2.79 -15.11 -2.89
C TYR A 113 -2.56 -16.47 -3.54
N SER A 114 -2.66 -16.50 -4.86
CA SER A 114 -2.34 -17.66 -5.70
C SER A 114 -1.81 -17.17 -7.04
N ALA A 115 -0.86 -17.92 -7.62
CA ALA A 115 -0.43 -17.67 -8.99
C ALA A 115 -1.63 -17.75 -9.95
N ALA A 116 -1.62 -16.94 -11.01
CA ALA A 116 -2.58 -17.10 -12.10
C ALA A 116 -2.29 -18.46 -12.75
N SER A 117 -3.20 -19.42 -12.54
CA SER A 117 -3.21 -20.72 -13.21
C SER A 117 -3.79 -20.61 -14.61
#